data_AF-A0A957D3F9-F1
#
_entry.id   AF-A0A957D3F9-F1
#
_cell.length_a   1.000
_cell.length_b   1.000
_cell.length_c   1.000
_cell.angle_alpha   90.00
_cell.angle_beta   90.00
_cell.angle_gamma   90.00
#
_symmetry.space_group_name_H-M   'P 1'
#
loop_
_entity.id
_entity.type
_entity.pdbx_description
1 polymer ?
#
loop_
_entity_poly.entity_id
_entity_poly.type
_entity_poly.pdbx_seq_one_letter_code
_entity_poly.pdbx_strand_id
1 'polypeptide(L)'
;MKTIQMTIDEALLTQVDHAVQEDGTNRSAFMRQALEEALRHRRIARLEEQDKAGYLAHPVEPGEFDVWFEEQVWEEEEVWSAVK
;
A
#
# COMPACT_ATOMS: atom_id res chain seq x y z
N MET A 1 25.68 5.16 2.02
CA MET A 1 24.75 5.30 3.17
C MET A 1 25.26 6.41 4.07
N LYS A 2 24.38 7.19 4.71
CA LYS A 2 24.75 8.17 5.74
C LYS A 2 24.28 7.65 7.10
N THR A 3 25.13 7.74 8.11
CA THR A 3 24.78 7.41 9.49
C THR A 3 24.11 8.60 10.14
N ILE A 4 22.96 8.36 10.76
CA ILE A 4 22.22 9.36 11.54
C ILE A 4 22.06 8.85 12.97
N GLN A 5 21.99 9.77 13.93
CA GLN A 5 21.53 9.44 15.28
C GLN A 5 20.04 9.78 15.38
N MET A 6 19.28 8.88 16.01
CA MET A 6 17.86 9.08 16.28
C MET A 6 17.53 8.57 17.68
N THR A 7 16.51 9.15 18.28
CA THR A 7 15.97 8.67 19.57
C THR A 7 14.72 7.85 19.29
N ILE A 8 14.60 6.72 19.98
CA ILE A 8 13.45 5.82 19.89
C ILE A 8 13.09 5.36 21.30
N ASP A 9 11.81 5.14 21.54
CA ASP A 9 11.32 4.58 22.79
C ASP A 9 11.92 3.18 23.03
N GLU A 10 12.22 2.87 24.29
CA GLU A 10 12.87 1.61 24.66
C GLU A 10 11.99 0.40 24.36
N ALA A 11 10.68 0.48 24.62
CA ALA A 11 9.77 -0.62 24.33
C ALA A 11 9.59 -0.85 22.83
N LEU A 12 9.67 0.21 22.02
CA LEU A 12 9.69 0.09 20.57
C LEU A 12 11.00 -0.53 20.08
N LEU A 13 12.14 -0.15 20.66
CA LEU A 13 13.43 -0.75 20.32
C LEU A 13 13.44 -2.26 20.61
N THR A 14 12.86 -2.70 21.74
CA THR A 14 12.73 -4.13 22.06
C THR A 14 11.91 -4.90 21.01
N GLN A 15 10.83 -4.31 20.50
CA GLN A 15 10.02 -4.93 19.45
C GLN A 15 10.78 -5.02 18.13
N VAL A 16 11.53 -3.97 17.77
CA VAL A 16 12.41 -3.99 16.60
C VAL A 16 13.45 -5.09 16.73
N ASP A 17 14.05 -5.27 17.91
CA ASP A 17 15.04 -6.31 18.16
C ASP A 17 14.48 -7.72 17.95
N HIS A 18 13.27 -7.95 18.43
CA HIS A 18 12.58 -9.23 18.23
C HIS A 18 12.35 -9.50 16.75
N ALA A 19 11.76 -8.54 16.03
CA ALA A 19 11.49 -8.69 14.60
C ALA A 19 12.77 -8.90 13.79
N VAL A 20 13.83 -8.16 14.12
CA VAL A 20 15.14 -8.30 13.48
C VAL A 20 15.72 -9.70 13.69
N GLN A 21 15.52 -10.28 14.88
CA GLN A 21 15.97 -11.63 15.21
C GLN A 21 15.16 -12.71 14.48
N GLU A 22 13.83 -12.55 14.40
CA GLU A 22 12.94 -13.45 13.66
C GLU A 22 13.24 -13.45 12.16
N ASP A 23 13.47 -12.26 11.60
CA ASP A 23 13.72 -12.06 10.17
C ASP A 23 15.18 -12.32 9.77
N GLY A 24 16.07 -12.59 10.73
CA GLY A 24 17.50 -12.81 10.47
C GLY A 24 18.21 -11.60 9.82
N THR A 25 17.76 -10.39 10.13
CA THR A 25 18.26 -9.14 9.53
C THR A 25 19.04 -8.31 10.56
N ASN A 26 19.26 -7.02 10.31
CA ASN A 26 19.78 -6.08 11.30
C ASN A 26 18.89 -4.85 11.44
N ARG A 27 18.99 -4.17 12.59
CA ARG A 27 18.19 -2.95 12.91
C ARG A 27 18.22 -1.91 11.79
N SER A 28 19.37 -1.67 11.16
CA SER A 28 19.50 -0.64 10.13
C SER A 28 18.78 -1.00 8.82
N ALA A 29 18.71 -2.29 8.50
CA ALA A 29 17.95 -2.79 7.36
C ALA A 29 16.45 -2.72 7.65
N PHE A 30 16.03 -3.23 8.81
CA PHE A 30 14.64 -3.17 9.27
C PHE A 30 14.10 -1.74 9.31
N MET A 31 14.81 -0.84 9.98
CA MET A 31 14.39 0.56 10.11
C MET A 31 14.32 1.28 8.76
N ARG A 32 15.24 0.95 7.82
CA ARG A 32 15.19 1.53 6.48
C ARG A 32 13.95 1.08 5.72
N GLN A 33 13.68 -0.22 5.72
CA GLN A 33 12.49 -0.77 5.06
C GLN A 33 11.21 -0.19 5.67
N ALA A 34 11.13 -0.12 7.00
CA ALA A 34 10.00 0.48 7.69
C ALA A 34 9.79 1.96 7.33
N LEU A 35 10.87 2.74 7.22
CA LEU A 35 10.81 4.15 6.81
C LEU A 35 10.39 4.31 5.34
N GLU A 36 10.93 3.50 4.44
CA GLU A 36 10.54 3.49 3.02
C GLU A 36 9.06 3.17 2.87
N GLU A 37 8.57 2.18 3.62
CA GLU A 37 7.17 1.78 3.60
C GLU A 37 6.25 2.86 4.19
N ALA A 38 6.64 3.49 5.30
CA ALA A 38 5.89 4.60 5.88
C ALA A 38 5.78 5.79 4.92
N LEU A 39 6.85 6.10 4.17
CA LEU A 39 6.83 7.15 3.15
C LEU A 39 5.93 6.77 1.97
N ARG A 40 5.95 5.51 1.54
CA ARG A 40 5.06 4.98 0.49
C ARG A 40 3.60 5.10 0.91
N HIS A 41 3.24 4.64 2.10
CA HIS A 41 1.89 4.74 2.65
C HIS A 41 1.42 6.20 2.72
N ARG A 42 2.28 7.10 3.21
CA ARG A 42 1.96 8.54 3.24
C ARG A 42 1.67 9.09 1.85
N ARG A 43 2.42 8.67 0.82
CA ARG A 43 2.19 9.10 -0.56
C ARG A 43 0.85 8.59 -1.08
N ILE A 44 0.52 7.32 -0.86
CA ILE A 44 -0.74 6.71 -1.31
C ILE A 44 -1.92 7.41 -0.64
N ALA A 45 -1.90 7.56 0.68
CA ALA A 45 -2.97 8.24 1.41
C ALA A 45 -3.21 9.68 0.90
N ARG A 46 -2.15 10.38 0.48
CA ARG A 46 -2.29 11.70 -0.13
C ARG A 46 -2.97 11.65 -1.50
N LEU A 47 -2.67 10.65 -2.32
CA LEU A 47 -3.29 10.48 -3.63
C LEU A 47 -4.77 10.12 -3.47
N GLU A 48 -5.10 9.21 -2.55
CA GLU A 48 -6.50 8.85 -2.25
C GLU A 48 -7.31 10.06 -1.79
N GLU A 49 -6.73 10.95 -0.97
CA GLU A 49 -7.37 12.19 -0.56
C GLU A 49 -7.59 13.14 -1.74
N GLN A 50 -6.65 13.21 -2.68
CA GLN A 50 -6.80 13.99 -3.90
C GLN A 50 -7.90 13.43 -4.80
N ASP A 51 -7.96 12.11 -4.96
CA ASP A 51 -9.01 11.44 -5.75
C ASP A 51 -10.38 11.71 -5.15
N LYS A 52 -10.54 11.53 -3.83
CA LYS A 52 -11.78 11.84 -3.10
C LYS A 52 -12.19 13.30 -3.29
N ALA A 53 -11.25 14.23 -3.12
CA ALA A 53 -11.52 15.65 -3.31
C ALA A 53 -11.94 15.95 -4.76
N GLY A 54 -11.33 15.28 -5.74
CA GLY A 54 -11.68 15.38 -7.15
C GLY A 54 -13.12 14.94 -7.42
N TYR A 55 -13.51 13.75 -6.96
CA TYR A 55 -14.87 13.23 -7.14
C TYR A 55 -15.93 14.05 -6.39
N LEU A 56 -15.58 14.65 -5.25
CA LEU A 56 -16.48 15.55 -4.54
C LEU A 56 -16.66 16.89 -5.26
N ALA A 57 -15.58 17.43 -5.84
CA ALA A 57 -15.61 18.68 -6.58
C ALA A 57 -16.29 18.53 -7.96
N HIS A 58 -16.14 17.36 -8.58
CA HIS A 58 -16.68 17.01 -9.89
C HIS A 58 -17.45 15.70 -9.79
N PRO A 59 -18.69 15.73 -9.25
CA PRO A 59 -19.51 14.53 -9.17
C PRO A 59 -19.88 14.04 -10.57
N VAL A 60 -19.98 12.71 -10.70
CA VAL A 60 -20.32 12.04 -11.94
C VAL A 60 -21.69 12.50 -12.45
N GLU A 61 -21.75 12.93 -13.71
CA GLU A 61 -22.99 13.29 -14.37
C GLU A 61 -23.69 12.05 -14.96
N PRO A 62 -25.03 12.03 -15.02
CA PRO A 62 -25.75 10.97 -15.73
C PRO A 62 -25.29 10.90 -17.18
N GLY A 63 -24.91 9.71 -17.66
CA GLY A 63 -24.45 9.54 -19.04
C GLY A 63 -22.93 9.64 -19.24
N GLU A 64 -22.18 10.12 -18.25
CA GLU A 64 -20.75 10.45 -18.40
C GLU A 64 -19.89 9.22 -18.74
N PHE A 65 -20.23 8.06 -18.20
CA PHE A 65 -19.48 6.81 -18.40
C PHE A 65 -20.25 5.75 -19.19
N ASP A 66 -21.38 6.12 -19.82
CA ASP A 66 -22.27 5.15 -20.45
C ASP A 66 -21.60 4.36 -21.58
N VAL A 67 -20.62 4.98 -22.25
CA VAL A 67 -19.84 4.39 -23.34
C VAL A 67 -18.97 3.21 -22.88
N TRP A 68 -18.63 3.13 -21.58
CA TRP A 68 -17.79 2.07 -21.02
C TRP A 68 -18.56 0.83 -20.55
N PHE A 69 -19.91 0.87 -20.51
CA PHE A 69 -20.70 -0.25 -19.98
C PHE A 69 -20.58 -1.53 -20.84
N GLU A 70 -20.49 -1.40 -22.16
CA GLU A 70 -20.35 -2.56 -23.06
C GLU A 70 -19.01 -3.28 -22.90
N GLU A 71 -17.98 -2.60 -22.35
CA GLU A 71 -16.65 -3.16 -22.12
C GLU A 71 -16.49 -3.86 -20.75
N GLN A 72 -17.46 -3.73 -19.82
CA GLN A 72 -17.41 -4.37 -18.50
C GLN A 72 -17.91 -5.83 -18.47
N VAL A 73 -17.76 -6.55 -19.59
CA VAL A 73 -18.03 -7.99 -19.64
C VAL A 73 -16.74 -8.74 -19.28
N TRP A 74 -16.59 -9.11 -18.01
CA TRP A 74 -15.56 -10.05 -17.60
C TRP A 74 -16.02 -11.45 -18.04
N GLU A 75 -15.37 -12.03 -19.04
CA GLU A 75 -15.66 -13.40 -19.47
C GLU A 75 -15.61 -14.33 -18.25
N GLU A 76 -16.70 -15.06 -17.98
CA GLU A 76 -16.69 -16.12 -16.96
C GLU A 76 -15.75 -17.22 -17.46
N GLU A 77 -14.52 -17.26 -16.93
CA GLU A 77 -13.59 -18.36 -17.19
C GLU A 77 -14.28 -19.69 -16.82
N GLU A 78 -14.37 -20.58 -17.81
CA GLU A 78 -14.70 -21.98 -17.66
C GLU A 78 -13.95 -22.56 -16.45
N VAL A 79 -14.70 -22.94 -15.42
CA VAL A 79 -14.18 -23.62 -14.24
C VAL A 79 -13.43 -24.87 -14.70
N TRP A 80 -12.11 -24.88 -14.52
CA TRP A 80 -11.22 -26.00 -14.82
C TRP A 80 -11.69 -27.30 -14.13
N SER A 81 -12.56 -28.06 -14.78
CA SER A 81 -12.90 -29.44 -14.41
C SER A 81 -11.91 -30.40 -15.06
N ALA A 82 -10.66 -30.41 -14.61
CA ALA A 82 -9.75 -31.52 -14.89
C ALA A 82 -8.54 -31.57 -13.94
N VAL A 83 -8.75 -32.06 -12.72
CA VAL A 83 -7.76 -32.97 -12.11
C VAL A 83 -8.54 -34.10 -11.44
N LYS A 84 -8.56 -35.26 -12.11
CA LYS A 84 -8.74 -36.58 -11.49
C LYS A 84 -7.37 -37.14 -11.19
#